data_AF-A0A2W7CZ47-F1
#
_entry.id   AF-A0A2W7CZ47-F1
#
_cell.length_a   1.000
_cell.length_b   1.000
_cell.length_c   1.000
_cell.angle_alpha   90.00
_cell.angle_beta   90.00
_cell.angle_gamma   90.00
#
_symmetry.space_group_name_H-M   'P 1'
#
loop_
_entity.id
_entity.type
_entity.pdbx_description
1 polymer ?
#
loop_
_entity_poly.entity_id
_entity_poly.type
_entity_poly.pdbx_seq_one_letter_code
_entity_poly.pdbx_strand_id
1 'polypeptide(L)'
;MRVEACCQSLLAEILPEIDPKKEGYCIDVGVGTFAFYCEVFAKLGYPTVAVEPLPVKKLKQISTRHNIKLIEKCLSNLDGKQLLYLGSFAGLFNRNFSSLSADWFGSSGKTKEVESISLATLLEDIKPSQITCLKLDIEGWEFNIIEQLPSIPHHLLPKVIMFEYGGGVNKNQGEKGWSKDFLAKTLNCLSVLKDCGYGSSLMIDFAPRTQEKYFDLRSRNLETDPLFSDQSVYGNIISLKEATISPEKIQAICQPYYNSSLIDLVVNALVSQ
;
A
#
# COMPACT_ATOMS: atom_id res chain seq x y z
N MET A 1 -11.24 -7.78 -9.85
CA MET A 1 -11.30 -8.17 -8.42
C MET A 1 -11.70 -6.94 -7.60
N ARG A 2 -12.40 -7.10 -6.46
CA ARG A 2 -12.60 -6.00 -5.49
C ARG A 2 -11.36 -5.83 -4.63
N VAL A 3 -10.35 -5.12 -5.14
CA VAL A 3 -8.97 -5.07 -4.59
C VAL A 3 -8.94 -4.74 -3.10
N GLU A 4 -9.45 -3.56 -2.69
CA GLU A 4 -9.34 -3.13 -1.29
C GLU A 4 -10.06 -4.06 -0.31
N ALA A 5 -11.27 -4.51 -0.64
CA ALA A 5 -12.02 -5.43 0.21
C ALA A 5 -11.32 -6.80 0.34
N CYS A 6 -10.71 -7.26 -0.75
CA CYS A 6 -9.90 -8.48 -0.78
C CYS A 6 -8.67 -8.33 0.13
N CYS A 7 -7.88 -7.26 -0.06
CA CYS A 7 -6.69 -6.98 0.74
C CYS A 7 -6.98 -6.81 2.23
N GLN A 8 -8.07 -6.10 2.60
CA GLN A 8 -8.49 -5.98 4.00
C GLN A 8 -8.81 -7.35 4.61
N SER A 9 -9.46 -8.23 3.85
CA SER A 9 -9.78 -9.59 4.33
C SER A 9 -8.54 -10.46 4.45
N LEU A 10 -7.64 -10.38 3.48
CA LEU A 10 -6.34 -11.06 3.50
C LEU A 10 -5.56 -10.67 4.75
N LEU A 11 -5.34 -9.37 4.97
CA LEU A 11 -4.61 -8.91 6.15
C LEU A 11 -5.32 -9.30 7.46
N ALA A 12 -6.66 -9.26 7.50
CA ALA A 12 -7.41 -9.66 8.69
C ALA A 12 -7.23 -11.14 9.06
N GLU A 13 -7.05 -12.00 8.07
CA GLU A 13 -6.91 -13.45 8.23
C GLU A 13 -5.46 -13.89 8.45
N ILE A 14 -4.49 -13.27 7.78
CA ILE A 14 -3.09 -13.72 7.83
C ILE A 14 -2.30 -13.10 8.98
N LEU A 15 -2.58 -11.85 9.38
CA LEU A 15 -1.81 -11.19 10.44
C LEU A 15 -1.89 -11.96 11.78
N PRO A 16 -3.05 -12.50 12.21
CA PRO A 16 -3.13 -13.33 13.42
C PRO A 16 -2.27 -14.60 13.39
N GLU A 17 -1.94 -15.14 12.23
CA GLU A 17 -1.01 -16.27 12.11
C GLU A 17 0.45 -15.84 12.19
N ILE A 18 0.76 -14.66 11.65
CA ILE A 18 2.12 -14.11 11.56
C ILE A 18 2.58 -13.50 12.90
N ASP A 19 1.65 -12.88 13.63
CA ASP A 19 1.88 -12.35 14.97
C ASP A 19 0.67 -12.68 15.86
N PRO A 20 0.60 -13.93 16.37
CA PRO A 20 -0.53 -14.40 17.19
C PRO A 20 -0.61 -13.70 18.55
N LYS A 21 0.53 -13.19 19.04
CA LYS A 21 0.59 -12.44 20.30
C LYS A 21 0.18 -10.97 20.13
N LYS A 22 0.12 -10.49 18.89
CA LYS A 22 -0.28 -9.11 18.54
C LYS A 22 0.60 -8.07 19.22
N GLU A 23 1.86 -8.41 19.39
CA GLU A 23 2.85 -7.58 20.07
C GLU A 23 3.48 -6.54 19.11
N GLY A 24 3.36 -6.75 17.80
CA GLY A 24 3.91 -5.84 16.80
C GLY A 24 2.95 -4.76 16.34
N TYR A 25 3.54 -3.64 15.92
CA TYR A 25 2.76 -2.52 15.39
C TYR A 25 2.24 -2.83 13.99
N CYS A 26 0.99 -2.44 13.73
CA CYS A 26 0.44 -2.30 12.39
C CYS A 26 0.38 -0.81 12.02
N ILE A 27 1.05 -0.44 10.94
CA ILE A 27 1.19 0.94 10.49
C ILE A 27 0.50 1.09 9.14
N ASP A 28 -0.48 1.99 9.07
CA ASP A 28 -1.25 2.32 7.87
C ASP A 28 -0.86 3.74 7.40
N VAL A 29 -0.17 3.83 6.27
CA VAL A 29 0.38 5.06 5.71
C VAL A 29 -0.37 5.43 4.43
N GLY A 30 -0.79 6.68 4.33
CA GLY A 30 -1.64 7.14 3.24
C GLY A 30 -3.04 6.55 3.38
N VAL A 31 -3.67 6.87 4.50
CA VAL A 31 -4.98 6.31 4.87
C VAL A 31 -6.09 6.90 4.00
N GLY A 32 -5.92 8.14 3.53
CA GLY A 32 -6.87 8.78 2.64
C GLY A 32 -8.26 8.95 3.27
N THR A 33 -9.29 8.57 2.53
CA THR A 33 -10.70 8.83 2.92
C THR A 33 -11.59 7.59 3.01
N PHE A 34 -11.07 6.42 2.64
CA PHE A 34 -11.80 5.15 2.62
C PHE A 34 -10.85 3.99 2.94
N ALA A 35 -11.37 2.75 2.92
CA ALA A 35 -10.59 1.53 3.14
C ALA A 35 -9.66 1.61 4.38
N PHE A 36 -10.17 2.04 5.53
CA PHE A 36 -9.40 2.25 6.76
C PHE A 36 -8.78 0.95 7.30
N TYR A 37 -7.61 0.54 6.78
CA TYR A 37 -6.88 -0.65 7.25
C TYR A 37 -6.51 -0.52 8.72
N CYS A 38 -6.19 0.68 9.19
CA CYS A 38 -5.98 0.96 10.60
C CYS A 38 -7.18 0.58 11.49
N GLU A 39 -8.42 0.70 11.01
CA GLU A 39 -9.60 0.25 11.75
C GLU A 39 -9.63 -1.29 11.85
N VAL A 40 -9.26 -1.98 10.78
CA VAL A 40 -9.15 -3.45 10.75
C VAL A 40 -8.08 -3.90 11.75
N PHE A 41 -6.87 -3.33 11.67
CA PHE A 41 -5.75 -3.69 12.56
C PHE A 41 -6.10 -3.48 14.03
N ALA A 42 -6.73 -2.35 14.37
CA ALA A 42 -7.11 -2.05 15.74
C ALA A 42 -8.22 -3.00 16.25
N LYS A 43 -9.19 -3.38 15.41
CA LYS A 43 -10.23 -4.37 15.76
C LYS A 43 -9.67 -5.77 15.98
N LEU A 44 -8.60 -6.12 15.28
CA LEU A 44 -7.87 -7.37 15.53
C LEU A 44 -7.07 -7.32 16.85
N GLY A 45 -6.85 -6.13 17.42
CA GLY A 45 -6.16 -5.94 18.70
C GLY A 45 -4.67 -5.62 18.58
N TYR A 46 -4.20 -5.21 17.40
CA TYR A 46 -2.81 -4.75 17.23
C TYR A 46 -2.63 -3.32 17.73
N PRO A 47 -1.48 -2.98 18.34
CA PRO A 47 -1.00 -1.61 18.42
C PRO A 47 -1.00 -0.99 17.02
N THR A 48 -1.76 0.07 16.82
CA THR A 48 -2.02 0.59 15.48
C THR A 48 -1.65 2.06 15.36
N VAL A 49 -0.95 2.39 14.28
CA VAL A 49 -0.57 3.75 13.90
C VAL A 49 -1.17 4.06 12.53
N ALA A 50 -1.77 5.24 12.41
CA ALA A 50 -2.25 5.80 11.14
C ALA A 50 -1.41 7.02 10.80
N VAL A 51 -0.86 7.09 9.59
CA VAL A 51 -0.05 8.21 9.09
C VAL A 51 -0.76 8.83 7.90
N GLU A 52 -1.22 10.06 8.05
CA GLU A 52 -2.01 10.77 7.04
C GLU A 52 -1.80 12.28 7.20
N PRO A 53 -1.24 13.01 6.22
CA PRO A 53 -0.98 14.44 6.35
C PRO A 53 -2.24 15.30 6.42
N LEU A 54 -3.35 14.87 5.79
CA LEU A 54 -4.59 15.66 5.66
C LEU A 54 -5.84 14.87 6.10
N PRO A 55 -5.87 14.36 7.36
CA PRO A 55 -6.85 13.38 7.79
C PRO A 55 -8.27 13.93 7.76
N VAL A 56 -9.18 13.17 7.17
CA VAL A 56 -10.61 13.49 7.18
C VAL A 56 -11.23 13.28 8.56
N LYS A 57 -12.37 13.93 8.81
CA LYS A 57 -13.10 13.81 10.09
C LYS A 57 -13.39 12.36 10.46
N LYS A 58 -13.71 11.52 9.47
CA LYS A 58 -14.00 10.09 9.67
C LYS A 58 -12.78 9.34 10.20
N LEU A 59 -11.58 9.59 9.66
CA LEU A 59 -10.34 8.99 10.17
C LEU A 59 -10.09 9.42 11.61
N LYS A 60 -10.20 10.72 11.93
CA LYS A 60 -10.05 11.20 13.32
C LYS A 60 -11.01 10.50 14.29
N GLN A 61 -12.27 10.32 13.89
CA GLN A 61 -13.28 9.62 14.69
C GLN A 61 -12.93 8.13 14.89
N ILE A 62 -12.50 7.45 13.83
CA ILE A 62 -12.04 6.06 13.90
C ILE A 62 -10.84 5.95 14.83
N SER A 63 -9.86 6.86 14.70
CA SER A 63 -8.67 6.86 15.53
C SER A 63 -8.98 7.04 17.01
N THR A 64 -9.85 7.99 17.35
CA THR A 64 -10.30 8.17 18.74
C THR A 64 -11.07 6.94 19.25
N ARG A 65 -11.98 6.38 18.45
CA ARG A 65 -12.82 5.24 18.86
C ARG A 65 -12.00 3.99 19.17
N HIS A 66 -10.95 3.75 18.38
CA HIS A 66 -10.15 2.53 18.44
C HIS A 66 -8.77 2.73 19.07
N ASN A 67 -8.51 3.89 19.68
CA ASN A 67 -7.22 4.25 20.28
C ASN A 67 -6.03 4.07 19.29
N ILE A 68 -6.23 4.47 18.03
CA ILE A 68 -5.17 4.44 17.01
C ILE A 68 -4.34 5.73 17.14
N LYS A 69 -3.01 5.60 17.19
CA LYS A 69 -2.12 6.76 17.17
C LYS A 69 -2.17 7.39 15.77
N LEU A 70 -2.82 8.54 15.64
CA LEU A 70 -2.87 9.30 14.38
C LEU A 70 -1.69 10.29 14.32
N ILE A 71 -0.86 10.15 13.30
CA ILE A 71 0.26 11.05 12.99
C ILE A 71 -0.14 11.88 11.78
N GLU A 72 -0.41 13.17 12.01
CA GLU A 72 -0.82 14.13 10.97
C GLU A 72 0.39 14.68 10.19
N LYS A 73 1.17 13.78 9.57
CA LYS A 73 2.36 14.09 8.77
C LYS A 73 2.43 13.22 7.51
N CYS A 74 3.18 13.65 6.50
CA CYS A 74 3.61 12.80 5.40
C CYS A 74 4.72 11.87 5.87
N LEU A 75 4.66 10.60 5.49
CA LEU A 75 5.85 9.75 5.49
C LEU A 75 6.63 10.04 4.20
N SER A 76 7.93 10.27 4.30
CA SER A 76 8.79 10.62 3.16
C SER A 76 10.22 10.11 3.37
N ASN A 77 11.17 10.52 2.53
CA ASN A 77 12.60 10.26 2.65
C ASN A 77 13.36 11.31 3.47
N LEU A 78 12.70 12.40 3.87
CA LEU A 78 13.30 13.46 4.69
C LEU A 78 12.32 14.02 5.71
N ASP A 79 12.89 14.55 6.78
CA ASP A 79 12.17 15.26 7.83
C ASP A 79 12.02 16.74 7.49
N GLY A 80 10.94 17.35 7.98
CA GLY A 80 10.68 18.78 7.84
C GLY A 80 9.51 19.06 6.91
N LYS A 81 9.57 20.15 6.15
CA LYS A 81 8.44 20.61 5.33
C LYS A 81 8.58 20.16 3.89
N GLN A 82 7.48 19.67 3.32
CA GLN A 82 7.42 19.31 1.91
C GLN A 82 6.14 19.85 1.26
N LEU A 83 6.21 20.02 -0.07
CA LEU A 83 5.07 20.39 -0.88
C LEU A 83 4.29 19.13 -1.25
N LEU A 84 3.08 19.02 -0.71
CA LEU A 84 2.11 18.02 -1.12
C LEU A 84 1.30 18.57 -2.29
N TYR A 85 1.32 17.87 -3.42
CA TYR A 85 0.47 18.14 -4.57
C TYR A 85 -0.90 17.56 -4.28
N LEU A 86 -1.91 18.42 -4.28
CA LEU A 86 -3.25 18.03 -3.91
C LEU A 86 -3.90 17.25 -5.04
N GLY A 87 -4.52 16.12 -4.70
CA GLY A 87 -5.11 15.23 -5.68
C GLY A 87 -6.33 15.82 -6.40
N SER A 88 -6.48 15.45 -7.66
CA SER A 88 -7.63 15.73 -8.50
C SER A 88 -7.94 14.56 -9.43
N PHE A 89 -9.22 14.27 -9.64
CA PHE A 89 -9.68 13.22 -10.55
C PHE A 89 -10.82 13.76 -11.41
N ALA A 90 -10.72 13.60 -12.74
CA ALA A 90 -11.68 14.15 -13.70
C ALA A 90 -11.98 15.66 -13.48
N GLY A 91 -10.95 16.44 -13.10
CA GLY A 91 -11.07 17.88 -12.82
C GLY A 91 -11.66 18.24 -11.45
N LEU A 92 -12.03 17.26 -10.63
CA LEU A 92 -12.57 17.46 -9.28
C LEU A 92 -11.51 17.18 -8.22
N PHE A 93 -11.47 18.02 -7.18
CA PHE A 93 -10.57 17.81 -6.05
C PHE A 93 -10.85 16.47 -5.35
N ASN A 94 -9.81 15.65 -5.18
CA ASN A 94 -9.91 14.35 -4.54
C ASN A 94 -8.66 14.11 -3.71
N ARG A 95 -8.82 14.08 -2.39
CA ARG A 95 -7.70 13.99 -1.44
C ARG A 95 -6.95 12.66 -1.50
N ASN A 96 -7.61 11.58 -1.94
CA ASN A 96 -6.96 10.26 -2.00
C ASN A 96 -5.72 10.35 -2.90
N PHE A 97 -5.85 10.99 -4.06
CA PHE A 97 -4.78 11.15 -5.04
C PHE A 97 -3.69 12.19 -4.70
N SER A 98 -3.56 12.60 -3.43
CA SER A 98 -2.54 13.60 -3.07
C SER A 98 -1.18 12.93 -2.97
N SER A 99 -0.16 13.50 -3.61
CA SER A 99 1.18 12.89 -3.70
C SER A 99 2.26 13.93 -3.45
N LEU A 100 3.42 13.46 -2.98
CA LEU A 100 4.64 14.27 -2.98
C LEU A 100 5.27 14.34 -4.39
N SER A 101 4.77 13.55 -5.35
CA SER A 101 5.21 13.57 -6.74
C SER A 101 4.33 14.50 -7.57
N ALA A 102 4.94 15.52 -8.17
CA ALA A 102 4.26 16.39 -9.13
C ALA A 102 3.77 15.63 -10.37
N ASP A 103 4.49 14.55 -10.72
CA ASP A 103 4.26 13.75 -11.93
C ASP A 103 3.25 12.62 -11.72
N TRP A 104 2.76 12.44 -10.49
CA TRP A 104 1.68 11.48 -10.24
C TRP A 104 0.42 11.89 -11.00
N PHE A 105 -0.25 10.92 -11.63
CA PHE A 105 -1.36 11.22 -12.54
C PHE A 105 -2.55 11.92 -11.87
N GLY A 106 -2.70 11.71 -10.56
CA GLY A 106 -3.73 12.34 -9.76
C GLY A 106 -3.31 13.70 -9.19
N SER A 107 -2.04 14.09 -9.27
CA SER A 107 -1.56 15.38 -8.77
C SER A 107 -2.13 16.55 -9.56
N SER A 108 -2.42 17.64 -8.86
CA SER A 108 -2.83 18.92 -9.47
C SER A 108 -1.77 20.00 -9.24
N GLY A 109 -1.88 21.11 -9.97
CA GLY A 109 -1.04 22.30 -9.74
C GLY A 109 -1.31 23.01 -8.40
N LYS A 110 -2.31 22.58 -7.62
CA LYS A 110 -2.57 23.12 -6.27
C LYS A 110 -1.71 22.35 -5.27
N THR A 111 -0.95 23.07 -4.46
CA THR A 111 -0.07 22.49 -3.46
C THR A 111 -0.44 22.94 -2.05
N LYS A 112 0.03 22.18 -1.07
CA LYS A 112 -0.02 22.54 0.35
C LYS A 112 1.28 22.12 1.00
N GLU A 113 1.88 23.02 1.78
CA GLU A 113 3.00 22.66 2.65
C GLU A 113 2.50 21.79 3.81
N VAL A 114 3.17 20.66 4.01
CA VAL A 114 2.87 19.71 5.08
C VAL A 114 4.15 19.32 5.80
N GLU A 115 4.00 18.96 7.08
CA GLU A 115 5.09 18.34 7.83
C GLU A 115 5.30 16.91 7.33
N SER A 116 6.56 16.52 7.23
CA SER A 116 7.03 15.23 6.75
C SER A 116 8.06 14.65 7.72
N ILE A 117 8.08 13.33 7.80
CA ILE A 117 9.03 12.55 8.59
C ILE A 117 9.53 11.37 7.75
N SER A 118 10.77 10.98 7.99
CA SER A 118 11.39 9.75 7.49
C SER A 118 10.83 8.51 8.19
N LEU A 119 11.10 7.33 7.61
CA LEU A 119 10.77 6.07 8.28
C LEU A 119 11.52 5.94 9.62
N ALA A 120 12.79 6.36 9.69
CA ALA A 120 13.56 6.33 10.92
C ALA A 120 12.89 7.17 12.03
N THR A 121 12.52 8.41 11.73
CA THR A 121 11.86 9.32 12.69
C THR A 121 10.49 8.78 13.13
N LEU A 122 9.73 8.14 12.23
CA LEU A 122 8.49 7.47 12.60
C LEU A 122 8.74 6.34 13.62
N LEU A 123 9.76 5.51 13.40
CA LEU A 123 10.10 4.41 14.32
C LEU A 123 10.62 4.92 15.67
N GLU A 124 11.37 6.03 15.68
CA GLU A 124 11.82 6.67 16.93
C GLU A 124 10.66 7.27 17.74
N ASP A 125 9.62 7.78 17.07
CA ASP A 125 8.44 8.35 17.74
C ASP A 125 7.50 7.26 18.31
N ILE A 126 7.30 6.15 17.59
CA ILE A 126 6.40 5.08 18.06
C ILE A 126 7.13 4.04 18.94
N LYS A 127 8.46 3.96 18.84
CA LYS A 127 9.35 3.04 19.59
C LYS A 127 8.84 1.60 19.59
N PRO A 128 8.60 1.00 18.42
CA PRO A 128 8.09 -0.36 18.35
C PRO A 128 9.19 -1.34 18.75
N SER A 129 8.84 -2.42 19.43
CA SER A 129 9.75 -3.56 19.61
C SER A 129 9.81 -4.46 18.38
N GLN A 130 8.74 -4.44 17.56
CA GLN A 130 8.64 -5.13 16.28
C GLN A 130 7.53 -4.48 15.42
N ILE A 131 7.57 -4.71 14.10
CA ILE A 131 6.52 -4.29 13.17
C ILE A 131 5.88 -5.52 12.55
N THR A 132 4.57 -5.65 12.72
CA THR A 132 3.79 -6.75 12.14
C THR A 132 3.37 -6.44 10.72
N CYS A 133 2.85 -5.23 10.47
CA CYS A 133 2.40 -4.82 9.15
C CYS A 133 2.77 -3.37 8.85
N LEU A 134 3.29 -3.10 7.66
CA LEU A 134 3.41 -1.77 7.07
C LEU A 134 2.59 -1.72 5.78
N LYS A 135 1.50 -0.94 5.76
CA LYS A 135 0.69 -0.68 4.58
C LYS A 135 1.04 0.69 4.02
N LEU A 136 1.36 0.75 2.74
CA LEU A 136 1.72 1.97 2.00
C LEU A 136 0.74 2.17 0.84
N ASP A 137 0.18 3.36 0.75
CA ASP A 137 -0.72 3.78 -0.32
C ASP A 137 -0.62 5.30 -0.43
N ILE A 138 0.49 5.72 -1.01
CA ILE A 138 0.98 7.10 -0.96
C ILE A 138 1.20 7.65 -2.36
N GLU A 139 0.45 7.10 -3.32
CA GLU A 139 0.20 7.71 -4.62
C GLU A 139 1.51 7.92 -5.41
N GLY A 140 2.27 6.82 -5.58
CA GLY A 140 3.50 6.78 -6.38
C GLY A 140 4.78 7.10 -5.60
N TRP A 141 4.71 7.18 -4.27
CA TRP A 141 5.85 7.44 -3.38
C TRP A 141 6.31 6.22 -2.58
N GLU A 142 5.76 5.04 -2.84
CA GLU A 142 6.03 3.78 -2.13
C GLU A 142 7.52 3.45 -2.10
N PHE A 143 8.20 3.60 -3.24
CA PHE A 143 9.63 3.30 -3.39
C PHE A 143 10.48 4.12 -2.42
N ASN A 144 10.16 5.39 -2.23
CA ASN A 144 10.95 6.27 -1.37
C ASN A 144 10.85 5.95 0.12
N ILE A 145 9.84 5.16 0.51
CA ILE A 145 9.73 4.63 1.86
C ILE A 145 10.40 3.27 1.94
N ILE A 146 10.15 2.41 0.95
CA ILE A 146 10.70 1.05 0.90
C ILE A 146 12.23 1.07 0.79
N GLU A 147 12.82 2.02 0.05
CA GLU A 147 14.29 2.16 -0.09
C GLU A 147 14.99 2.47 1.24
N GLN A 148 14.27 2.89 2.28
CA GLN A 148 14.83 3.14 3.61
C GLN A 148 14.93 1.87 4.47
N LEU A 149 14.26 0.77 4.10
CA LEU A 149 14.23 -0.47 4.88
C LEU A 149 15.64 -1.07 5.15
N PRO A 150 16.60 -1.06 4.21
CA PRO A 150 17.95 -1.57 4.50
C PRO A 150 18.66 -0.82 5.63
N SER A 151 18.24 0.41 5.94
CA SER A 151 18.87 1.28 6.94
C SER A 151 18.23 1.15 8.33
N ILE A 152 17.11 0.45 8.48
CA ILE A 152 16.47 0.24 9.79
C ILE A 152 16.96 -1.06 10.45
N PRO A 153 16.92 -1.16 11.79
CA PRO A 153 17.28 -2.40 12.48
C PRO A 153 16.48 -3.60 11.97
N HIS A 154 17.14 -4.75 11.74
CA HIS A 154 16.50 -5.93 11.15
C HIS A 154 15.26 -6.42 11.91
N HIS A 155 15.23 -6.29 13.25
CA HIS A 155 14.08 -6.68 14.08
C HIS A 155 12.85 -5.74 13.90
N LEU A 156 13.05 -4.58 13.29
CA LEU A 156 12.00 -3.62 12.93
C LEU A 156 11.58 -3.72 11.46
N LEU A 157 12.18 -4.62 10.66
CA LEU A 157 11.64 -4.88 9.32
C LEU A 157 10.21 -5.46 9.45
N PRO A 158 9.21 -4.91 8.73
CA PRO A 158 7.84 -5.39 8.82
C PRO A 158 7.71 -6.87 8.47
N LYS A 159 7.02 -7.68 9.29
CA LYS A 159 6.75 -9.08 8.92
C LYS A 159 5.91 -9.18 7.65
N VAL A 160 5.01 -8.22 7.47
CA VAL A 160 4.18 -8.02 6.27
C VAL A 160 4.35 -6.59 5.77
N ILE A 161 4.53 -6.42 4.47
CA ILE A 161 4.42 -5.12 3.82
C ILE A 161 3.39 -5.20 2.69
N MET A 162 2.53 -4.20 2.59
CA MET A 162 1.59 -4.04 1.49
C MET A 162 1.83 -2.69 0.82
N PHE A 163 1.86 -2.65 -0.50
CA PHE A 163 1.97 -1.40 -1.25
C PHE A 163 1.19 -1.43 -2.56
N GLU A 164 0.64 -0.28 -2.96
CA GLU A 164 -0.07 -0.10 -4.23
C GLU A 164 0.91 -0.04 -5.42
N TYR A 165 0.44 -0.44 -6.60
CA TYR A 165 1.11 -0.22 -7.88
C TYR A 165 0.10 0.21 -8.96
N GLY A 166 0.61 0.83 -10.02
CA GLY A 166 -0.17 1.21 -11.20
C GLY A 166 -0.99 2.48 -10.97
N GLY A 167 -2.08 2.64 -11.72
CA GLY A 167 -3.04 3.72 -11.54
C GLY A 167 -3.27 4.58 -12.80
N GLY A 168 -4.53 4.98 -12.97
CA GLY A 168 -4.96 5.98 -13.94
C GLY A 168 -5.17 5.49 -15.39
N VAL A 169 -4.51 4.42 -15.83
CA VAL A 169 -4.74 3.72 -17.12
C VAL A 169 -4.31 2.25 -17.00
N ASN A 170 -4.46 1.48 -18.07
CA ASN A 170 -3.91 0.12 -18.18
C ASN A 170 -2.42 0.14 -18.51
N LYS A 171 -1.71 -0.90 -18.03
CA LYS A 171 -0.27 -1.08 -18.25
C LYS A 171 0.14 -1.02 -19.72
N ASN A 172 -0.67 -1.56 -20.64
CA ASN A 172 -0.35 -1.56 -22.07
C ASN A 172 -0.18 -0.16 -22.68
N GLN A 173 -0.74 0.88 -22.04
CA GLN A 173 -0.58 2.26 -22.49
C GLN A 173 0.79 2.83 -22.09
N GLY A 174 1.39 2.35 -21.00
CA GLY A 174 2.70 2.82 -20.53
C GLY A 174 2.71 4.28 -20.04
N GLU A 175 1.57 4.77 -19.57
CA GLU A 175 1.37 6.16 -19.10
C GLU A 175 0.89 6.20 -17.63
N LYS A 176 0.83 7.39 -17.03
CA LYS A 176 0.36 7.62 -15.64
C LYS A 176 1.10 6.72 -14.65
N GLY A 177 0.41 5.96 -13.79
CA GLY A 177 1.02 5.02 -12.85
C GLY A 177 1.79 3.86 -13.51
N TRP A 178 1.70 3.71 -14.83
CA TRP A 178 2.46 2.75 -15.64
C TRP A 178 3.54 3.41 -16.50
N SER A 179 3.83 4.70 -16.27
CA SER A 179 4.98 5.34 -16.90
C SER A 179 6.26 4.57 -16.57
N LYS A 180 7.28 4.71 -17.43
CA LYS A 180 8.58 4.02 -17.23
C LYS A 180 9.16 4.27 -15.84
N ASP A 181 9.01 5.47 -15.30
CA ASP A 181 9.51 5.83 -13.98
C ASP A 181 8.73 5.12 -12.85
N PHE A 182 7.40 5.19 -12.85
CA PHE A 182 6.58 4.54 -11.81
C PHE A 182 6.66 3.01 -11.85
N LEU A 183 6.72 2.43 -13.06
CA LEU A 183 6.95 1.00 -13.21
C LEU A 183 8.33 0.59 -12.68
N ALA A 184 9.38 1.34 -13.01
CA ALA A 184 10.73 1.08 -12.49
C ALA A 184 10.77 1.18 -10.96
N LYS A 185 10.14 2.22 -10.37
CA LYS A 185 10.02 2.37 -8.91
C LYS A 185 9.29 1.20 -8.26
N THR A 186 8.19 0.73 -8.86
CA THR A 186 7.46 -0.46 -8.38
C THR A 186 8.34 -1.72 -8.38
N LEU A 187 9.10 -1.94 -9.45
CA LEU A 187 10.04 -3.06 -9.54
C LEU A 187 11.18 -2.91 -8.53
N ASN A 188 11.66 -1.69 -8.30
CA ASN A 188 12.68 -1.40 -7.29
C ASN A 188 12.16 -1.64 -5.86
N CYS A 189 10.88 -1.37 -5.56
CA CYS A 189 10.27 -1.79 -4.30
C CYS A 189 10.46 -3.30 -4.08
N LEU A 190 10.12 -4.10 -5.10
CA LEU A 190 10.29 -5.56 -5.04
C LEU A 190 11.76 -5.98 -4.92
N SER A 191 12.69 -5.28 -5.59
CA SER A 191 14.11 -5.55 -5.45
C SER A 191 14.60 -5.31 -4.02
N VAL A 192 14.24 -4.16 -3.43
CA VAL A 192 14.62 -3.84 -2.05
C VAL A 192 14.00 -4.85 -1.06
N LEU A 193 12.74 -5.23 -1.25
CA LEU A 193 12.10 -6.26 -0.43
C LEU A 193 12.79 -7.61 -0.57
N LYS A 194 13.21 -7.99 -1.79
CA LYS A 194 14.00 -9.21 -2.01
C LYS A 194 15.31 -9.15 -1.22
N ASP A 195 16.01 -8.02 -1.24
CA ASP A 195 17.28 -7.82 -0.52
C ASP A 195 17.09 -7.80 1.00
N CYS A 196 15.95 -7.31 1.48
CA CYS A 196 15.54 -7.37 2.89
C CYS A 196 15.03 -8.77 3.33
N GLY A 197 15.08 -9.77 2.43
CA GLY A 197 14.76 -11.16 2.74
C GLY A 197 13.28 -11.52 2.65
N TYR A 198 12.46 -10.71 1.96
CA TYR A 198 11.06 -11.07 1.68
C TYR A 198 10.97 -12.16 0.62
N GLY A 199 10.22 -13.21 0.95
CA GLY A 199 10.16 -14.44 0.14
C GLY A 199 8.84 -14.59 -0.58
N SER A 200 7.75 -14.68 0.17
CA SER A 200 6.42 -14.93 -0.40
C SER A 200 5.73 -13.60 -0.73
N SER A 201 5.23 -13.46 -1.96
CA SER A 201 4.47 -12.29 -2.37
C SER A 201 3.13 -12.68 -3.01
N LEU A 202 2.12 -11.88 -2.74
CA LEU A 202 0.77 -11.98 -3.27
C LEU A 202 0.44 -10.70 -4.03
N MET A 203 -0.11 -10.82 -5.23
CA MET A 203 -0.58 -9.69 -6.02
C MET A 203 -2.08 -9.79 -6.24
N ILE A 204 -2.79 -8.73 -5.86
CA ILE A 204 -4.23 -8.53 -6.01
C ILE A 204 -4.42 -7.42 -7.03
N ASP A 205 -4.95 -7.75 -8.21
CA ASP A 205 -5.01 -6.85 -9.36
C ASP A 205 -6.47 -6.45 -9.67
N PHE A 206 -6.69 -5.23 -10.13
CA PHE A 206 -8.00 -4.74 -10.55
C PHE A 206 -8.40 -5.20 -11.96
N ALA A 207 -7.49 -5.81 -12.72
CA ALA A 207 -7.71 -6.29 -14.08
C ALA A 207 -8.98 -7.17 -14.19
N PRO A 208 -9.71 -7.11 -15.32
CA PRO A 208 -10.90 -7.91 -15.52
C PRO A 208 -10.62 -9.41 -15.38
N ARG A 209 -11.48 -10.12 -14.64
CA ARG A 209 -11.44 -11.58 -14.44
C ARG A 209 -10.12 -12.12 -13.87
N THR A 210 -9.34 -11.26 -13.21
CA THR A 210 -8.12 -11.71 -12.54
C THR A 210 -8.40 -12.38 -11.20
N GLN A 211 -7.55 -13.32 -10.85
CA GLN A 211 -7.44 -13.93 -9.53
C GLN A 211 -6.15 -13.44 -8.86
N GLU A 212 -5.96 -13.76 -7.60
CA GLU A 212 -4.71 -13.47 -6.93
C GLU A 212 -3.55 -14.23 -7.57
N LYS A 213 -2.38 -13.59 -7.60
CA LYS A 213 -1.15 -14.20 -8.08
C LYS A 213 -0.18 -14.35 -6.91
N TYR A 214 0.10 -15.59 -6.53
CA TYR A 214 1.14 -15.92 -5.55
C TYR A 214 2.46 -16.21 -6.25
N PHE A 215 3.57 -15.72 -5.71
CA PHE A 215 4.92 -15.98 -6.26
C PHE A 215 6.01 -15.88 -5.19
N ASP A 216 7.11 -16.61 -5.41
CA ASP A 216 8.35 -16.46 -4.62
C ASP A 216 9.21 -15.34 -5.23
N LEU A 217 9.34 -14.25 -4.50
CA LEU A 217 10.12 -13.08 -4.86
C LEU A 217 11.63 -13.39 -4.96
N ARG A 218 12.15 -14.34 -4.17
CA ARG A 218 13.59 -14.66 -4.14
C ARG A 218 14.05 -15.32 -5.44
N SER A 219 13.25 -16.24 -5.97
CA SER A 219 13.56 -16.93 -7.23
C SER A 219 13.22 -16.12 -8.48
N ARG A 220 12.45 -15.04 -8.34
CA ARG A 220 11.96 -14.28 -9.50
C ARG A 220 13.02 -13.36 -10.09
N ASN A 221 13.07 -13.31 -11.42
CA ASN A 221 13.85 -12.34 -12.17
C ASN A 221 12.94 -11.14 -12.56
N LEU A 222 13.06 -10.04 -11.83
CA LEU A 222 12.20 -8.87 -12.01
C LEU A 222 12.45 -8.09 -13.31
N GLU A 223 13.57 -8.32 -13.99
CA GLU A 223 13.90 -7.65 -15.26
C GLU A 223 13.22 -8.29 -16.47
N THR A 224 12.95 -9.59 -16.40
CA THR A 224 12.55 -10.39 -17.57
C THR A 224 11.23 -11.15 -17.39
N ASP A 225 10.78 -11.34 -16.15
CA ASP A 225 9.51 -12.01 -15.88
C ASP A 225 8.36 -10.98 -15.91
N PRO A 226 7.37 -11.12 -16.82
CA PRO A 226 6.20 -10.25 -16.84
C PRO A 226 5.34 -10.50 -15.58
N LEU A 227 5.61 -9.71 -14.55
CA LEU A 227 4.84 -9.74 -13.30
C LEU A 227 3.40 -9.28 -13.53
N PHE A 228 3.25 -8.15 -14.23
CA PHE A 228 1.99 -7.46 -14.47
C PHE A 228 1.41 -7.79 -15.84
N SER A 229 0.09 -7.98 -15.90
CA SER A 229 -0.64 -8.16 -17.14
C SER A 229 -0.73 -6.85 -17.91
N ASP A 230 -0.79 -6.90 -19.24
CA ASP A 230 -1.05 -5.72 -20.05
C ASP A 230 -2.43 -5.07 -19.78
N GLN A 231 -3.34 -5.81 -19.13
CA GLN A 231 -4.64 -5.32 -18.67
C GLN A 231 -4.64 -4.85 -17.21
N SER A 232 -3.50 -4.90 -16.51
CA SER A 232 -3.38 -4.39 -15.14
C SER A 232 -3.65 -2.89 -15.12
N VAL A 233 -4.51 -2.45 -14.20
CA VAL A 233 -4.87 -1.03 -14.02
C VAL A 233 -4.18 -0.49 -12.78
N TYR A 234 -4.47 -1.10 -11.63
CA TYR A 234 -3.82 -0.86 -10.35
C TYR A 234 -4.02 -2.11 -9.49
N GLY A 235 -3.31 -2.19 -8.38
CA GLY A 235 -3.52 -3.26 -7.41
C GLY A 235 -2.55 -3.15 -6.25
N ASN A 236 -2.61 -4.15 -5.37
CA ASN A 236 -1.74 -4.22 -4.21
C ASN A 236 -0.82 -5.44 -4.30
N ILE A 237 0.42 -5.27 -3.85
CA ILE A 237 1.33 -6.38 -3.56
C ILE A 237 1.46 -6.50 -2.04
N ILE A 238 1.25 -7.71 -1.51
CA ILE A 238 1.49 -8.07 -0.11
C ILE A 238 2.71 -9.00 -0.08
N SER A 239 3.79 -8.58 0.58
CA SER A 239 5.01 -9.38 0.71
C SER A 239 5.25 -9.79 2.16
N LEU A 240 5.64 -11.04 2.35
CA LEU A 240 5.86 -11.69 3.64
C LEU A 240 7.36 -12.00 3.81
N LYS A 241 7.91 -11.62 4.97
CA LYS A 241 9.34 -11.83 5.24
C LYS A 241 9.67 -13.30 5.53
N GLU A 242 9.07 -13.83 6.58
CA GLU A 242 9.38 -15.18 7.11
C GLU A 242 8.18 -16.12 7.06
N ALA A 243 6.98 -15.59 6.82
CA ALA A 243 5.76 -16.37 6.79
C ALA A 243 5.48 -16.94 5.39
N THR A 244 4.89 -18.13 5.38
CA THR A 244 4.30 -18.74 4.18
C THR A 244 2.86 -19.11 4.52
N ILE A 245 1.91 -18.55 3.78
CA ILE A 245 0.50 -18.89 3.90
C ILE A 245 0.16 -19.83 2.75
N SER A 246 -0.63 -20.88 3.01
CA SER A 246 -0.94 -21.86 1.99
C SER A 246 -1.74 -21.20 0.84
N PRO A 247 -1.43 -21.52 -0.43
CA PRO A 247 -2.18 -21.00 -1.57
C PRO A 247 -3.69 -21.28 -1.48
N GLU A 248 -4.09 -22.43 -0.92
CA GLU A 248 -5.49 -22.81 -0.74
C GLU A 248 -6.21 -21.88 0.24
N LYS A 249 -5.54 -21.47 1.33
CA LYS A 249 -6.11 -20.51 2.29
C LYS A 249 -6.26 -19.14 1.64
N ILE A 250 -5.22 -18.68 0.96
CA ILE A 250 -5.25 -17.41 0.22
C ILE A 250 -6.40 -17.41 -0.79
N GLN A 251 -6.54 -18.48 -1.59
CA GLN A 251 -7.62 -18.62 -2.56
C GLN A 251 -8.99 -18.58 -1.90
N ALA A 252 -9.17 -19.29 -0.78
CA ALA A 252 -10.43 -19.28 -0.03
C ALA A 252 -10.82 -17.88 0.46
N ILE A 253 -9.84 -17.07 0.89
CA ILE A 253 -10.06 -15.68 1.29
C ILE A 253 -10.39 -14.80 0.09
N CYS A 254 -9.70 -14.99 -1.04
CA CYS A 254 -9.83 -14.15 -2.24
C CYS A 254 -11.07 -14.45 -3.08
N GLN A 255 -11.55 -15.70 -3.10
CA GLN A 255 -12.64 -16.17 -3.97
C GLN A 255 -13.91 -15.29 -3.94
N PRO A 256 -14.39 -14.83 -2.77
CA PRO A 256 -15.57 -13.95 -2.70
C PRO A 256 -15.39 -12.59 -3.40
N TYR A 257 -14.17 -12.23 -3.81
CA TYR A 257 -13.81 -10.93 -4.39
C TYR A 257 -13.52 -10.97 -5.89
N TYR A 258 -13.54 -12.15 -6.54
CA TYR A 258 -13.28 -12.30 -7.98
C TYR A 258 -14.32 -11.58 -8.84
N ASN A 259 -15.58 -11.62 -8.42
CA ASN A 259 -16.68 -11.05 -9.18
C ASN A 259 -16.83 -9.56 -8.88
N SER A 260 -16.21 -8.77 -9.75
CA SER A 260 -16.53 -7.37 -9.96
C SER A 260 -17.99 -7.25 -10.41
N SER A 261 -18.80 -6.44 -9.72
CA SER A 261 -20.18 -6.14 -10.11
C SER A 261 -20.23 -5.46 -11.48
N LEU A 262 -21.41 -5.36 -12.10
CA LEU A 262 -21.60 -4.57 -13.33
C LEU A 262 -21.10 -3.12 -13.19
N ILE A 263 -21.21 -2.54 -11.99
CA ILE A 263 -20.69 -1.21 -11.66
C ILE A 263 -19.16 -1.20 -11.72
N ASP A 264 -18.50 -2.22 -11.18
CA ASP A 264 -17.04 -2.33 -11.20
C ASP A 264 -16.48 -2.50 -12.62
N LEU A 265 -17.22 -3.16 -13.51
CA LEU A 265 -16.89 -3.26 -14.94
C LEU A 265 -16.99 -1.89 -15.63
N VAL A 266 -17.99 -1.09 -15.28
CA VAL A 266 -18.14 0.29 -15.81
C VAL A 266 -17.05 1.20 -15.27
N VAL A 267 -16.72 1.14 -13.98
CA VAL A 267 -15.58 1.86 -13.39
C VAL A 267 -14.28 1.45 -14.06
N ASN A 268 -14.06 0.16 -14.29
CA ASN A 268 -12.90 -0.31 -15.03
C ASN A 268 -12.84 0.29 -16.44
N ALA A 269 -13.95 0.30 -17.18
CA ALA A 269 -14.01 0.93 -18.49
C ALA A 269 -13.75 2.45 -18.47
N LEU A 270 -14.05 3.15 -17.37
CA LEU A 270 -13.80 4.59 -17.21
C LEU A 270 -12.36 4.90 -16.79
N VAL A 271 -11.74 4.05 -15.98
CA VAL A 271 -10.37 4.22 -15.48
C VAL A 271 -9.33 3.65 -16.45
N SER A 272 -9.72 2.71 -17.32
CA SER A 272 -8.86 2.11 -18.35
C SER A 272 -8.77 2.94 -19.66
N GLN A 273 -9.48 4.07 -19.74
CA GLN A 273 -9.43 5.02 -20.86
C GLN A 273 -8.43 6.15 -20.57
#